data_AF-A0A4R4THF3-F1
#
_entry.id   AF-A0A4R4THF3-F1
#
_cell.length_a   1.000
_cell.length_b   1.000
_cell.length_c   1.000
_cell.angle_alpha   90.00
_cell.angle_beta   90.00
_cell.angle_gamma   90.00
#
_symmetry.space_group_name_H-M   'P 1'
#
loop_
_entity.id
_entity.type
_entity.pdbx_description
1 polymer ?
#
loop_
_entity_poly.entity_id
_entity_poly.type
_entity_poly.pdbx_seq_one_letter_code
_entity_poly.pdbx_strand_id
1 'polypeptide(L)'
;MCELLSTNPVTIGEAIRQTRLLLDEQRVAIAPTTLCFTEAQQVLDYIAGRHAPTRKPLPDELSHPALTGMTRQDLDTLIDRLTIPHAATIERRRHRQRGGDRLPGTRRGVFPQKITDTNRVLATILYQRRFCTRQVLADLFNVSRGTISNAIAEVAPLLEQHGPIIEPAGRKFATATDILNSVTPSTDPQNPRRTTVLILYGSSASGTAAGPRRAGSPRSPRPGRRGRRR
;
A
#
# COMPACT_ATOMS: atom_id res chain seq x y z
N MET A 1 -14.12 15.83 -17.11
CA MET A 1 -13.02 15.67 -18.10
C MET A 1 -13.40 16.21 -19.47
N CYS A 2 -14.55 15.84 -20.05
CA CYS A 2 -15.04 16.41 -21.31
C CYS A 2 -15.14 17.94 -21.30
N GLU A 3 -15.58 18.54 -20.20
CA GLU A 3 -15.59 20.01 -20.02
C GLU A 3 -14.20 20.64 -20.08
N LEU A 4 -13.19 19.99 -19.49
CA LEU A 4 -11.80 20.47 -19.47
C LEU A 4 -11.20 20.52 -20.87
N LEU A 5 -11.57 19.56 -21.71
CA LEU A 5 -11.06 19.41 -23.07
C LEU A 5 -12.04 19.96 -24.12
N SER A 6 -13.09 20.66 -23.67
CA SER A 6 -14.19 21.16 -24.51
C SER A 6 -14.68 20.16 -25.56
N THR A 7 -14.75 18.87 -25.20
CA THR A 7 -15.05 17.76 -26.12
C THR A 7 -16.33 17.05 -25.72
N ASN A 8 -17.04 16.49 -26.71
CA ASN A 8 -18.27 15.74 -26.46
C ASN A 8 -17.95 14.32 -25.92
N PRO A 9 -18.63 13.81 -24.88
CA PRO A 9 -18.44 12.45 -24.36
C PRO A 9 -18.64 11.34 -25.40
N VAL A 10 -19.43 11.58 -26.46
CA VAL A 10 -19.62 10.64 -27.58
C VAL A 10 -18.42 10.62 -28.52
N THR A 11 -17.73 11.75 -28.71
CA THR A 11 -16.62 11.87 -29.68
C THR A 11 -15.23 11.67 -29.07
N ILE A 12 -15.10 11.78 -27.75
CA ILE A 12 -13.82 11.68 -27.05
C ILE A 12 -13.12 10.33 -27.28
N GLY A 13 -13.89 9.25 -27.42
CA GLY A 13 -13.35 7.91 -27.69
C GLY A 13 -12.62 7.84 -29.04
N GLU A 14 -13.21 8.44 -30.08
CA GLU A 14 -12.63 8.46 -31.42
C GLU A 14 -11.43 9.42 -31.48
N ALA A 15 -11.52 10.59 -30.85
CA ALA A 15 -10.38 11.51 -30.74
C ALA A 15 -9.16 10.85 -30.08
N ILE A 16 -9.36 10.12 -28.97
CA ILE A 16 -8.29 9.37 -28.30
C ILE A 16 -7.70 8.31 -29.24
N ARG A 17 -8.53 7.62 -30.03
CA ARG A 17 -8.07 6.60 -30.97
C ARG A 17 -7.19 7.21 -32.06
N GLN A 18 -7.64 8.30 -32.69
CA GLN A 18 -6.91 8.99 -33.75
C GLN A 18 -5.56 9.52 -33.23
N THR A 19 -5.55 10.18 -32.07
CA THR A 19 -4.31 10.67 -31.45
C THR A 19 -3.34 9.53 -31.14
N ARG A 20 -3.83 8.36 -30.73
CA ARG A 20 -2.97 7.19 -30.50
C ARG A 20 -2.32 6.67 -31.77
N LEU A 21 -3.07 6.59 -32.87
CA LEU A 21 -2.52 6.18 -34.16
C LEU A 21 -1.38 7.11 -34.57
N LEU A 22 -1.58 8.42 -34.43
CA LEU A 22 -0.53 9.42 -34.69
C LEU A 22 0.69 9.24 -33.77
N LEU A 23 0.50 8.98 -32.48
CA LEU A 23 1.62 8.75 -31.55
C LEU A 23 2.40 7.47 -31.91
N ASP A 24 1.70 6.40 -32.27
CA ASP A 24 2.32 5.14 -32.70
C ASP A 24 3.09 5.32 -34.02
N GLU A 25 2.50 6.03 -35.00
CA GLU A 25 3.16 6.38 -36.28
C GLU A 25 4.43 7.20 -36.07
N GLN A 26 4.39 8.15 -35.14
CA GLN A 26 5.53 9.01 -34.79
C GLN A 26 6.51 8.35 -33.80
N ARG A 27 6.25 7.10 -33.38
CA ARG A 27 7.04 6.36 -32.38
C ARG A 27 7.22 7.12 -31.05
N VAL A 28 6.24 7.92 -30.66
CA VAL A 28 6.24 8.68 -29.41
C VAL A 28 5.72 7.79 -28.28
N ALA A 29 6.64 7.33 -27.42
CA ALA A 29 6.28 6.56 -26.24
C ALA A 29 5.90 7.50 -25.08
N ILE A 30 4.63 7.48 -24.67
CA ILE A 30 4.19 8.15 -23.45
C ILE A 30 4.31 7.18 -22.28
N ALA A 31 5.18 7.51 -21.32
CA ALA A 31 5.30 6.73 -20.09
C ALA A 31 3.97 6.80 -19.30
N PRO A 32 3.37 5.66 -18.93
CA PRO A 32 2.14 5.66 -18.16
C PRO A 32 2.40 6.21 -16.75
N THR A 33 1.59 7.18 -16.34
CA THR A 33 1.60 7.74 -14.99
C THR A 33 0.59 7.02 -14.10
N THR A 34 0.90 6.89 -12.81
CA THR A 34 0.02 6.30 -11.79
C THR A 34 -1.05 7.27 -11.27
N LEU A 35 -0.91 8.57 -11.54
CA LEU A 35 -1.90 9.60 -11.21
C LEU A 35 -3.16 9.42 -12.05
N CYS A 36 -4.30 9.36 -11.38
CA CYS A 36 -5.61 9.29 -12.00
C CYS A 36 -6.52 10.32 -11.34
N PHE A 37 -7.26 11.07 -12.15
CA PHE A 37 -8.19 12.10 -11.70
C PHE A 37 -9.60 11.70 -12.09
N THR A 38 -10.53 11.76 -11.15
CA THR A 38 -11.95 11.47 -11.39
C THR A 38 -12.74 12.72 -11.77
N GLU A 39 -12.21 13.90 -11.43
CA GLU A 39 -12.85 15.20 -11.67
C GLU A 39 -11.88 16.17 -12.35
N ALA A 40 -12.42 17.09 -13.15
CA ALA A 40 -11.61 18.10 -13.84
C ALA A 40 -10.87 19.02 -12.87
N GLN A 41 -11.50 19.35 -11.74
CA GLN A 41 -10.93 20.21 -10.71
C GLN A 41 -9.65 19.61 -10.11
N GLN A 42 -9.60 18.28 -9.92
CA GLN A 42 -8.42 17.61 -9.38
C GLN A 42 -7.20 17.75 -10.31
N VAL A 43 -7.42 17.80 -11.63
CA VAL A 43 -6.35 18.05 -12.62
C VAL A 43 -5.83 19.48 -12.49
N LEU A 44 -6.74 20.45 -12.39
CA LEU A 44 -6.40 21.87 -12.25
C LEU A 44 -5.65 22.16 -10.95
N ASP A 45 -6.06 21.53 -9.86
CA ASP A 45 -5.38 21.67 -8.56
C ASP A 45 -4.02 20.99 -8.53
N TYR A 46 -3.86 19.87 -9.26
CA TYR A 46 -2.55 19.25 -9.44
C TYR A 46 -1.58 20.14 -10.23
N ILE A 47 -2.04 20.71 -11.35
CA ILE A 47 -1.24 21.63 -12.16
C ILE A 47 -0.87 22.88 -11.36
N ALA A 48 -1.80 23.40 -10.55
CA ALA A 48 -1.57 24.56 -9.71
C ALA A 48 -0.73 24.28 -8.45
N GLY A 49 -0.26 23.04 -8.26
CA GLY A 49 0.50 22.63 -7.07
C GLY A 49 -0.32 22.60 -5.78
N ARG A 50 -1.66 22.69 -5.87
CA ARG A 50 -2.58 22.74 -4.72
C ARG A 50 -2.92 21.36 -4.17
N HIS A 51 -2.95 20.33 -5.02
CA HIS A 51 -3.18 18.95 -4.58
C HIS A 51 -2.50 17.93 -5.50
N ALA A 52 -1.60 17.10 -4.97
CA ALA A 52 -1.39 15.77 -5.55
C ALA A 52 -2.72 14.99 -5.39
N PRO A 53 -3.15 14.14 -6.34
CA PRO A 53 -4.23 13.20 -6.11
C PRO A 53 -3.73 12.19 -5.08
N THR A 54 -3.77 12.61 -3.81
CA THR A 54 -3.62 11.72 -2.69
C THR A 54 -4.90 10.92 -2.71
N ARG A 55 -4.84 9.71 -3.28
CA ARG A 55 -5.43 8.62 -2.51
C ARG A 55 -4.74 8.77 -1.16
N LYS A 56 -5.41 9.40 -0.20
CA LYS A 56 -4.90 9.65 1.14
C LYS A 56 -4.19 8.36 1.54
N PRO A 57 -2.97 8.38 2.10
CA PRO A 57 -2.29 7.17 2.51
C PRO A 57 -2.99 6.59 3.75
N LEU A 58 -4.26 6.24 3.58
CA LEU A 58 -5.04 5.32 4.37
C LEU A 58 -4.26 4.04 4.69
N PRO A 59 -3.36 3.50 3.82
CA PRO A 59 -2.61 2.31 4.18
C PRO A 59 -1.79 2.50 5.44
N ASP A 60 -1.15 3.65 5.68
CA ASP A 60 -0.22 3.78 6.82
C ASP A 60 -0.95 3.82 8.17
N GLU A 61 -2.03 4.59 8.27
CA GLU A 61 -2.85 4.66 9.49
C GLU A 61 -3.62 3.35 9.72
N LEU A 62 -4.14 2.74 8.67
CA LEU A 62 -4.94 1.51 8.78
C LEU A 62 -4.10 0.25 8.95
N SER A 63 -2.82 0.28 8.54
CA SER A 63 -1.84 -0.78 8.80
C SER A 63 -1.28 -0.73 10.23
N HIS A 64 -1.81 0.14 11.09
CA HIS A 64 -1.36 0.24 12.47
C HIS A 64 -1.60 -1.08 13.22
N PRO A 65 -0.60 -1.61 13.97
CA PRO A 65 -0.70 -2.91 14.65
C PRO A 65 -1.90 -3.05 15.59
N ALA A 66 -2.33 -1.94 16.21
CA ALA A 66 -3.54 -1.94 17.04
C ALA A 66 -4.81 -2.32 16.25
N LEU A 67 -4.89 -1.97 14.97
CA LEU A 67 -6.02 -2.29 14.10
C LEU A 67 -5.86 -3.66 13.44
N THR A 68 -4.68 -3.96 12.91
CA THR A 68 -4.46 -5.22 12.18
C THR A 68 -4.25 -6.42 13.10
N GLY A 69 -3.75 -6.19 14.32
CA GLY A 69 -3.37 -7.24 15.26
C GLY A 69 -2.02 -7.90 14.95
N MET A 70 -1.27 -7.36 13.99
CA MET A 70 0.02 -7.87 13.55
C MET A 70 0.99 -6.71 13.30
N THR A 71 2.30 -7.00 13.24
CA THR A 71 3.28 -5.95 12.95
C THR A 71 3.13 -5.47 11.50
N ARG A 72 3.66 -4.29 11.18
CA ARG A 72 3.69 -3.78 9.80
C ARG A 72 4.45 -4.73 8.87
N GLN A 73 5.55 -5.30 9.35
CA GLN A 73 6.35 -6.26 8.60
C GLN A 73 5.60 -7.57 8.33
N ASP A 74 4.84 -8.08 9.29
CA ASP A 74 4.00 -9.27 9.10
C ASP A 74 2.89 -9.01 8.09
N LEU A 75 2.31 -7.81 8.12
CA LEU A 75 1.32 -7.37 7.14
C LEU A 75 1.89 -7.29 5.74
N ASP A 76 3.07 -6.68 5.56
CA ASP A 76 3.74 -6.59 4.26
C ASP A 76 4.09 -7.99 3.73
N THR A 77 4.63 -8.84 4.60
CA THR A 77 4.92 -10.25 4.28
C THR A 77 3.65 -10.99 3.85
N LEU A 78 2.52 -10.75 4.52
CA LEU A 78 1.24 -11.35 4.18
C LEU A 78 0.73 -10.84 2.82
N ILE A 79 0.84 -9.54 2.54
CA ILE A 79 0.45 -8.95 1.24
C ILE A 79 1.27 -9.57 0.11
N ASP A 80 2.59 -9.69 0.28
CA ASP A 80 3.48 -10.30 -0.70
C ASP A 80 3.10 -11.76 -0.97
N ARG A 81 2.86 -12.54 0.09
CA ARG A 81 2.41 -13.93 -0.02
C ARG A 81 1.08 -14.05 -0.77
N LEU A 82 0.16 -13.12 -0.56
CA LEU A 82 -1.18 -13.14 -1.17
C LEU A 82 -1.20 -12.59 -2.60
N THR A 83 -0.18 -11.85 -3.03
CA THR A 83 -0.16 -11.15 -4.33
C THR A 83 -0.37 -12.11 -5.50
N ILE A 84 0.41 -13.20 -5.56
CA ILE A 84 0.32 -14.18 -6.66
C ILE A 84 -1.00 -14.98 -6.60
N PRO A 85 -1.38 -15.59 -5.45
CA PRO A 85 -2.66 -16.30 -5.34
C PRO A 85 -3.88 -15.42 -5.66
N HIS A 86 -3.85 -14.15 -5.25
CA HIS A 86 -4.92 -13.20 -5.53
C HIS A 86 -5.01 -12.90 -7.03
N ALA A 87 -3.89 -12.57 -7.68
CA ALA A 87 -3.85 -12.34 -9.12
C ALA A 87 -4.37 -13.55 -9.92
N ALA A 88 -3.97 -14.77 -9.53
CA ALA A 88 -4.45 -16.00 -10.14
C ALA A 88 -5.96 -16.21 -9.96
N THR A 89 -6.51 -15.89 -8.78
CA THR A 89 -7.95 -15.99 -8.49
C THR A 89 -8.76 -15.01 -9.33
N ILE A 90 -8.30 -13.76 -9.42
CA ILE A 90 -8.94 -12.73 -10.23
C ILE A 90 -8.92 -13.13 -11.71
N GLU A 91 -7.79 -13.63 -12.21
CA GLU A 91 -7.70 -14.05 -13.60
C GLU A 91 -8.57 -15.27 -13.91
N ARG A 92 -8.60 -16.29 -13.03
CA ARG A 92 -9.52 -17.43 -13.16
C ARG A 92 -10.98 -16.98 -13.20
N ARG A 93 -11.39 -16.07 -12.31
CA ARG A 93 -12.75 -15.52 -12.31
C ARG A 93 -13.05 -14.82 -13.63
N ARG A 94 -12.14 -13.94 -14.10
CA ARG A 94 -12.33 -13.22 -15.35
C ARG A 94 -12.36 -14.16 -16.55
N HIS A 95 -11.52 -15.19 -16.57
CA HIS A 95 -11.55 -16.24 -17.59
C HIS A 95 -12.91 -16.93 -17.62
N ARG A 96 -13.46 -17.33 -16.46
CA ARG A 96 -14.82 -17.91 -16.36
C ARG A 96 -15.90 -16.96 -16.86
N GLN A 97 -15.84 -15.68 -16.50
CA GLN A 97 -16.80 -14.67 -16.96
C GLN A 97 -16.70 -14.40 -18.47
N ARG A 98 -15.49 -14.50 -19.03
CA ARG A 98 -15.25 -14.33 -20.47
C ARG A 98 -15.56 -15.59 -21.29
N GLY A 99 -15.52 -16.77 -20.66
CA GLY A 99 -15.71 -18.06 -21.34
C GLY A 99 -14.49 -18.53 -22.13
N GLY A 100 -13.30 -17.95 -21.93
CA GLY A 100 -12.10 -18.32 -22.66
C GLY A 100 -10.92 -17.37 -22.46
N ASP A 101 -9.88 -17.62 -23.24
CA ASP A 101 -8.62 -16.87 -23.21
C ASP A 101 -8.81 -15.39 -23.54
N ARG A 102 -7.87 -14.60 -23.03
CA ARG A 102 -7.87 -13.17 -23.27
C ARG A 102 -7.56 -12.89 -24.74
N LEU A 103 -8.55 -12.39 -25.47
CA LEU A 103 -8.30 -11.76 -26.76
C LEU A 103 -7.56 -10.42 -26.56
N PRO A 104 -6.64 -10.06 -27.47
CA PRO A 104 -6.05 -8.72 -27.49
C PRO A 104 -7.16 -7.67 -27.51
N GLY A 105 -7.29 -6.93 -26.40
CA GLY A 105 -8.39 -5.98 -26.24
C GLY A 105 -8.14 -4.70 -27.05
N THR A 106 -9.17 -4.22 -27.75
CA THR A 106 -9.21 -2.90 -28.41
C THR A 106 -9.05 -1.73 -27.42
N ARG A 107 -9.28 -1.97 -26.12
CA ARG A 107 -9.18 -0.95 -25.07
C ARG A 107 -7.80 -0.97 -24.39
N ARG A 108 -6.85 -0.19 -24.91
CA ARG A 108 -5.63 0.22 -24.19
C ARG A 108 -5.94 1.32 -23.16
N GLY A 109 -5.42 1.17 -21.93
CA GLY A 109 -5.50 2.18 -20.89
C GLY A 109 -5.33 1.62 -19.47
N VAL A 110 -4.93 2.48 -18.54
CA VAL A 110 -4.94 2.19 -17.09
C VAL A 110 -6.38 2.38 -16.59
N PHE A 111 -7.00 1.31 -16.11
CA PHE A 111 -8.31 1.40 -15.48
C PHE A 111 -8.13 1.44 -13.97
N PRO A 112 -8.63 2.48 -13.28
CA PRO A 112 -8.49 2.55 -11.84
C PRO A 112 -9.24 1.36 -11.22
N GLN A 113 -8.51 0.56 -10.44
CA GLN A 113 -9.14 -0.36 -9.54
C GLN A 113 -9.83 0.46 -8.44
N LYS A 114 -11.13 0.22 -8.22
CA LYS A 114 -11.91 0.89 -7.15
C LYS A 114 -11.25 0.76 -5.78
N ILE A 115 -10.56 -0.36 -5.55
CA ILE A 115 -9.78 -0.64 -4.35
C ILE A 115 -8.54 -1.43 -4.77
N THR A 116 -7.36 -1.02 -4.30
CA THR A 116 -6.08 -1.69 -4.56
C THR A 116 -6.01 -3.01 -3.82
N ASP A 117 -5.17 -3.94 -4.30
CA ASP A 117 -5.02 -5.28 -3.70
C ASP A 117 -4.63 -5.20 -2.22
N THR A 118 -3.67 -4.34 -1.85
CA THR A 118 -3.32 -4.04 -0.45
C THR A 118 -4.53 -3.64 0.38
N ASN A 119 -5.38 -2.75 -0.14
CA ASN A 119 -6.56 -2.29 0.59
C ASN A 119 -7.66 -3.36 0.67
N ARG A 120 -7.73 -4.30 -0.29
CA ARG A 120 -8.63 -5.46 -0.19
C ARG A 120 -8.21 -6.37 0.95
N VAL A 121 -6.90 -6.65 1.05
CA VAL A 121 -6.32 -7.43 2.14
C VAL A 121 -6.61 -6.75 3.47
N LEU A 122 -6.30 -5.46 3.58
CA LEU A 122 -6.52 -4.69 4.80
C LEU A 122 -7.99 -4.64 5.21
N ALA A 123 -8.92 -4.37 4.28
CA ALA A 123 -10.35 -4.38 4.54
C ALA A 123 -10.83 -5.75 5.05
N THR A 124 -10.27 -6.84 4.52
CA THR A 124 -10.65 -8.19 4.91
C THR A 124 -10.11 -8.55 6.29
N ILE A 125 -8.88 -8.16 6.62
CA ILE A 125 -8.29 -8.32 7.97
C ILE A 125 -9.15 -7.58 9.00
N LEU A 126 -9.47 -6.30 8.76
CA LEU A 126 -10.29 -5.49 9.67
C LEU A 126 -11.71 -6.05 9.83
N TYR A 127 -12.26 -6.66 8.78
CA TYR A 127 -13.54 -7.37 8.84
C TYR A 127 -13.46 -8.63 9.70
N GLN A 128 -12.41 -9.47 9.53
CA GLN A 128 -12.21 -10.69 10.33
C GLN A 128 -11.94 -10.37 11.81
N ARG A 129 -11.22 -9.28 12.08
CA ARG A 129 -11.06 -8.71 13.43
C ARG A 129 -12.39 -8.25 14.06
N ARG A 130 -13.49 -8.20 13.31
CA ARG A 130 -14.82 -7.71 13.74
C ARG A 130 -14.79 -6.28 14.30
N PHE A 131 -13.85 -5.45 13.85
CA PHE A 131 -13.63 -4.09 14.37
C PHE A 131 -14.78 -3.13 14.04
N CYS A 132 -15.45 -3.31 12.90
CA CYS A 132 -16.50 -2.41 12.46
C CYS A 132 -17.44 -3.10 11.45
N THR A 133 -18.51 -2.41 11.08
CA THR A 133 -19.46 -2.91 10.07
C THR A 133 -18.89 -2.76 8.67
N ARG A 134 -19.45 -3.50 7.69
CA ARG A 134 -19.07 -3.33 6.27
C ARG A 134 -19.34 -1.92 5.75
N GLN A 135 -20.31 -1.21 6.33
CA GLN A 135 -20.59 0.17 5.94
C GLN A 135 -19.46 1.09 6.41
N VAL A 136 -19.03 0.95 7.66
CA VAL A 136 -17.89 1.71 8.19
C VAL A 136 -16.61 1.44 7.40
N LEU A 137 -16.36 0.20 6.97
CA LEU A 137 -15.25 -0.10 6.07
C LEU A 137 -15.41 0.59 4.70
N ALA A 138 -16.61 0.65 4.17
CA ALA A 138 -16.89 1.32 2.89
C ALA A 138 -16.57 2.81 2.99
N ASP A 139 -17.02 3.44 4.08
CA ASP A 139 -16.75 4.85 4.37
C ASP A 139 -15.25 5.10 4.58
N LEU A 140 -14.58 4.20 5.32
CA LEU A 140 -13.15 4.25 5.58
C LEU A 140 -12.37 4.25 4.27
N PHE A 141 -12.56 3.24 3.43
CA PHE A 141 -11.85 3.11 2.15
C PHE A 141 -12.36 4.04 1.04
N ASN A 142 -13.39 4.85 1.29
CA ASN A 142 -14.09 5.70 0.33
C ASN A 142 -14.53 4.91 -0.93
N VAL A 143 -15.19 3.77 -0.71
CA VAL A 143 -15.72 2.90 -1.78
C VAL A 143 -17.14 2.46 -1.44
N SER A 144 -17.83 1.84 -2.40
CA SER A 144 -19.16 1.31 -2.11
C SER A 144 -19.12 0.06 -1.21
N ARG A 145 -20.18 -0.16 -0.41
CA ARG A 145 -20.38 -1.38 0.39
C ARG A 145 -20.29 -2.67 -0.43
N GLY A 146 -20.77 -2.64 -1.68
CA GLY A 146 -20.63 -3.75 -2.63
C GLY A 146 -19.17 -4.02 -3.02
N THR A 147 -18.35 -2.97 -3.14
CA THR A 147 -16.90 -3.10 -3.40
C THR A 147 -16.19 -3.78 -2.23
N ILE A 148 -16.50 -3.41 -1.00
CA ILE A 148 -15.99 -4.08 0.20
C ILE A 148 -16.45 -5.55 0.27
N SER A 149 -17.73 -5.81 -0.03
CA SER A 149 -18.26 -7.18 0.01
C SER A 149 -17.56 -8.08 -1.01
N ASN A 150 -17.29 -7.57 -2.21
CA ASN A 150 -16.51 -8.28 -3.22
C ASN A 150 -15.06 -8.49 -2.80
N ALA A 151 -14.41 -7.48 -2.20
CA ALA A 151 -13.05 -7.60 -1.70
C ALA A 151 -12.93 -8.71 -0.64
N ILE A 152 -13.86 -8.75 0.33
CA ILE A 152 -13.91 -9.79 1.36
C ILE A 152 -14.10 -11.17 0.72
N ALA A 153 -15.04 -11.31 -0.21
CA ALA A 153 -15.31 -12.59 -0.87
C ALA A 153 -14.11 -13.10 -1.69
N GLU A 154 -13.31 -12.20 -2.25
CA GLU A 154 -12.11 -12.54 -3.03
C GLU A 154 -10.91 -12.91 -2.14
N VAL A 155 -10.74 -12.26 -0.99
CA VAL A 155 -9.53 -12.38 -0.16
C VAL A 155 -9.71 -13.33 1.03
N ALA A 156 -10.90 -13.43 1.62
CA ALA A 156 -11.13 -14.28 2.79
C ALA A 156 -10.70 -15.75 2.58
N PRO A 157 -11.02 -16.40 1.44
CA PRO A 157 -10.55 -17.77 1.19
C PRO A 157 -9.02 -17.89 1.11
N LEU A 158 -8.34 -16.85 0.62
CA LEU A 158 -6.88 -16.84 0.54
C LEU A 158 -6.24 -16.65 1.92
N LEU A 159 -6.86 -15.86 2.79
CA LEU A 159 -6.44 -15.73 4.18
C LEU A 159 -6.66 -17.03 4.97
N GLU A 160 -7.77 -17.74 4.73
CA GLU A 160 -8.01 -19.05 5.34
C GLU A 160 -6.97 -20.10 4.92
N GLN A 161 -6.48 -20.02 3.68
CA GLN A 161 -5.51 -20.99 3.14
C GLN A 161 -4.04 -20.64 3.43
N HIS A 162 -3.71 -19.35 3.46
CA HIS A 162 -2.31 -18.89 3.46
C HIS A 162 -2.01 -17.84 4.55
N GLY A 163 -3.03 -17.37 5.26
CA GLY A 163 -2.92 -16.32 6.26
C GLY A 163 -2.82 -16.87 7.69
N PRO A 164 -2.39 -16.01 8.64
CA PRO A 164 -2.46 -16.33 10.05
C PRO A 164 -3.90 -16.36 10.56
N ILE A 165 -4.14 -17.01 11.69
CA ILE A 165 -5.41 -16.88 12.42
C ILE A 165 -5.51 -15.44 12.95
N ILE A 166 -6.55 -14.72 12.52
CA ILE A 166 -6.78 -13.33 12.90
C ILE A 166 -7.74 -13.29 14.09
N GLU A 167 -7.22 -12.96 15.27
CA GLU A 167 -8.01 -12.89 16.49
C GLU A 167 -8.99 -11.72 16.49
N PRO A 168 -10.28 -11.94 16.83
CA PRO A 168 -11.26 -10.87 16.97
C PRO A 168 -10.79 -9.79 17.93
N ALA A 169 -11.02 -8.53 17.59
CA ALA A 169 -10.76 -7.41 18.46
C ALA A 169 -11.77 -7.34 19.59
N GLY A 170 -11.30 -6.98 20.79
CA GLY A 170 -12.15 -6.80 21.97
C GLY A 170 -13.08 -5.57 21.90
N ARG A 171 -12.88 -4.65 20.94
CA ARG A 171 -13.64 -3.41 20.79
C ARG A 171 -14.14 -3.20 19.36
N LYS A 172 -15.36 -2.70 19.24
CA LYS A 172 -15.97 -2.28 17.97
C LYS A 172 -16.02 -0.76 17.87
N PHE A 173 -15.86 -0.23 16.66
CA PHE A 173 -16.03 1.18 16.32
C PHE A 173 -17.27 1.38 15.46
N ALA A 174 -17.99 2.47 15.73
CA ALA A 174 -19.24 2.80 15.05
C ALA A 174 -19.03 3.68 13.81
N THR A 175 -17.92 4.43 13.74
CA THR A 175 -17.62 5.34 12.63
C THR A 175 -16.17 5.22 12.15
N ALA A 176 -15.92 5.61 10.90
CA ALA A 176 -14.57 5.65 10.33
C ALA A 176 -13.68 6.68 11.07
N THR A 177 -14.25 7.81 11.48
CA THR A 177 -13.55 8.85 12.25
C THR A 177 -13.06 8.33 13.60
N ASP A 178 -13.87 7.55 14.32
CA ASP A 178 -13.46 6.96 15.60
C ASP A 178 -12.28 6.00 15.43
N ILE A 179 -12.24 5.25 14.32
CA ILE A 179 -11.13 4.35 14.00
C ILE A 179 -9.86 5.16 13.78
N LEU A 180 -9.89 6.19 12.93
CA LEU A 180 -8.73 7.02 12.64
C LEU A 180 -8.22 7.72 13.90
N ASN A 181 -9.11 8.28 14.71
CA ASN A 181 -8.77 8.93 15.99
C ASN A 181 -8.19 7.96 17.02
N SER A 182 -8.43 6.65 16.89
CA SER A 182 -7.88 5.65 17.81
C SER A 182 -6.39 5.33 17.56
N VAL A 183 -5.89 5.63 16.37
CA VAL A 183 -4.52 5.32 15.93
C VAL A 183 -3.67 6.53 15.60
N THR A 184 -4.27 7.71 15.42
CA THR A 184 -3.51 8.95 15.35
C THR A 184 -3.05 9.32 16.77
N PRO A 185 -1.73 9.40 17.03
CA PRO A 185 -1.28 10.04 18.25
C PRO A 185 -1.81 11.47 18.22
N SER A 186 -2.53 11.87 19.27
CA SER A 186 -3.09 13.21 19.38
C SER A 186 -1.95 14.21 19.29
N THR A 187 -1.82 14.90 18.16
CA THR A 187 -0.98 16.11 18.05
C THR A 187 -1.75 17.27 18.68
N ASP A 188 -2.14 17.13 19.94
CA ASP A 188 -2.65 18.21 20.76
C ASP A 188 -1.56 18.59 21.76
N PRO A 189 -0.90 19.76 21.61
CA PRO A 189 0.12 20.21 22.54
C PRO A 189 -0.43 20.56 23.94
N GLN A 190 -1.72 20.35 24.23
CA GLN A 190 -2.36 20.80 25.48
C GLN A 190 -3.03 19.72 26.35
N ASN A 191 -2.89 18.41 26.09
CA ASN A 191 -3.52 17.38 26.92
C ASN A 191 -2.54 16.38 27.58
N PRO A 192 -2.15 16.57 28.86
CA PRO A 192 -1.16 15.73 29.54
C PRO A 192 -1.66 14.36 30.04
N ARG A 193 -2.81 13.84 29.59
CA ARG A 193 -3.41 12.64 30.21
C ARG A 193 -3.11 11.28 29.59
N ARG A 194 -2.19 11.17 28.62
CA ARG A 194 -1.68 9.84 28.16
C ARG A 194 -0.22 9.89 27.72
N THR A 195 0.68 10.05 28.69
CA THR A 195 2.12 9.83 28.50
C THR A 195 2.40 8.34 28.33
N THR A 196 2.63 7.88 27.10
CA THR A 196 3.33 6.60 26.85
C THR A 196 4.80 6.91 26.62
N VAL A 197 5.56 6.77 27.72
CA VAL A 197 7.00 6.49 27.84
C VAL A 197 7.91 7.03 26.73
N LEU A 198 8.48 8.21 26.97
CA LEU A 198 9.78 8.60 26.41
C LEU A 198 10.84 7.66 26.99
N ILE A 199 11.52 6.91 26.13
CA ILE A 199 12.75 6.20 26.50
C ILE A 199 13.80 7.27 26.81
N LEU A 200 14.03 7.51 28.10
CA LEU A 200 15.16 8.26 28.62
C LEU A 200 16.44 7.49 28.28
N TYR A 201 17.22 7.99 27.33
CA TYR A 201 18.64 7.66 27.26
C TYR A 201 19.32 8.29 28.47
N GLY A 202 19.53 7.46 29.49
CA GLY A 202 20.34 7.77 30.66
C GLY A 202 21.79 7.97 30.24
N SER A 203 22.22 9.22 30.33
CA SER A 203 23.63 9.64 30.36
C SER A 203 24.26 9.24 31.70
N SER A 204 25.43 8.60 31.66
CA SER A 204 26.42 8.68 32.74
C SER A 204 27.86 8.65 32.19
N ALA A 205 28.45 9.84 32.08
CA ALA A 205 29.88 10.05 32.31
C ALA A 205 30.09 10.01 33.85
N SER A 206 31.23 9.69 34.47
CA SER A 206 32.64 9.65 34.12
C SER A 206 33.40 9.01 35.31
N GLY A 207 34.60 8.47 35.09
CA GLY A 207 35.46 7.94 36.16
C GLY A 207 36.87 7.57 35.68
N THR A 208 37.74 8.56 35.68
CA THR A 208 39.20 8.65 35.43
C THR A 208 40.10 7.57 36.06
N ALA A 209 41.13 7.12 35.34
CA ALA A 209 42.54 6.96 35.76
C ALA A 209 43.40 6.31 34.63
N ALA A 210 44.33 7.04 34.01
CA ALA A 210 45.79 6.97 34.21
C ALA A 210 46.51 5.78 33.48
N GLY A 211 47.44 6.12 32.57
CA GLY A 211 48.29 5.18 31.78
C GLY A 211 49.43 4.51 32.57
N PRO A 212 50.53 3.97 31.98
CA PRO A 212 51.09 4.27 30.64
C PRO A 212 51.73 3.10 29.82
N ARG A 213 52.07 3.42 28.55
CA ARG A 213 53.21 3.01 27.68
C ARG A 213 54.02 1.71 27.94
N ARG A 214 54.13 0.87 26.90
CA ARG A 214 55.39 0.27 26.33
C ARG A 214 55.04 -0.57 25.08
N ALA A 215 55.46 -0.19 23.87
CA ALA A 215 56.73 -0.50 23.21
C ALA A 215 56.96 -2.00 22.94
N GLY A 216 56.97 -2.39 21.65
CA GLY A 216 57.51 -3.68 21.22
C GLY A 216 56.93 -4.27 19.93
N SER A 217 57.30 -3.73 18.77
CA SER A 217 57.52 -4.58 17.57
C SER A 217 58.88 -5.30 17.76
N PRO A 218 59.15 -6.50 17.20
CA PRO A 218 59.33 -6.62 15.75
C PRO A 218 59.11 -8.01 15.10
N ARG A 219 59.14 -7.97 13.75
CA ARG A 219 59.68 -8.96 12.79
C ARG A 219 58.86 -10.20 12.42
N SER A 220 58.52 -10.22 11.11
CA SER A 220 58.19 -11.36 10.25
C SER A 220 59.33 -12.42 10.21
N PRO A 221 59.06 -13.64 9.70
CA PRO A 221 59.25 -13.86 8.26
C PRO A 221 58.24 -14.82 7.56
N ARG A 222 58.03 -14.56 6.26
CA ARG A 222 57.57 -15.47 5.18
C ARG A 222 58.62 -16.60 4.94
N PRO A 223 58.48 -17.56 3.98
CA PRO A 223 57.31 -18.16 3.28
C PRO A 223 57.37 -19.71 3.15
N GLY A 224 56.31 -20.37 2.65
CA GLY A 224 56.37 -21.74 2.11
C GLY A 224 55.02 -22.13 1.46
N ARG A 225 54.82 -22.03 0.14
CA ARG A 225 55.19 -22.91 -1.00
C ARG A 225 54.44 -24.27 -1.03
N ARG A 226 53.74 -24.49 -2.16
CA ARG A 226 53.20 -25.75 -2.74
C ARG A 226 51.86 -26.26 -2.15
N GLY A 227 50.88 -26.70 -2.96
CA GLY A 227 50.92 -26.92 -4.40
C GLY A 227 49.57 -27.32 -5.02
N ARG A 228 49.61 -27.37 -6.35
CA ARG A 228 48.64 -27.93 -7.29
C ARG A 228 48.22 -29.35 -6.93
N ARG A 229 46.94 -29.65 -7.18
CA ARG A 229 46.33 -30.88 -7.77
C ARG A 229 44.84 -30.79 -7.44
N ARG A 230 43.87 -31.07 -8.30
CA ARG A 230 43.81 -31.47 -9.70
C ARG A 230 42.38 -31.16 -10.16
#